data_AF-A0A2R7P1E0-F1
#
_entry.id   AF-A0A2R7P1E0-F1
#
_cell.length_a   1.000
_cell.length_b   1.000
_cell.length_c   1.000
_cell.angle_alpha   90.00
_cell.angle_beta   90.00
_cell.angle_gamma   90.00
#
_symmetry.space_group_name_H-M   'P 1'
#
loop_
_entity.id
_entity.type
_entity.pdbx_description
1 polymer ?
#
loop_
_entity_poly.entity_id
_entity_poly.type
_entity_poly.pdbx_seq_one_letter_code
_entity_poly.pdbx_strand_id
1 'polypeptide(L)' 'VTVEQFIEVLDDYIRWYNEKRIKISLGALSPTEYRVSLGLAA' A
#
# COMPACT_ATOMS: atom_id res chain seq x y z
N VAL A 1 -8.70 22.81 -5.33
CA VAL A 1 -7.78 21.79 -4.78
C VAL A 1 -6.51 22.52 -4.39
N THR A 2 -6.19 22.55 -3.10
CA THR A 2 -4.90 23.08 -2.64
C THR A 2 -3.84 21.98 -2.66
N VAL A 3 -2.57 22.35 -2.51
CA VAL A 3 -1.46 21.38 -2.45
C VAL A 3 -1.59 20.49 -1.22
N GLU A 4 -2.03 21.05 -0.09
CA GLU A 4 -2.25 20.33 1.17
C GLU A 4 -3.31 19.25 1.00
N GLN A 5 -4.47 19.59 0.42
CA GLN A 5 -5.53 18.63 0.14
C GLN A 5 -5.07 17.52 -0.82
N PHE A 6 -4.23 17.85 -1.80
CA PHE A 6 -3.66 16.84 -2.69
C PHE A 6 -2.72 15.89 -1.96
N ILE A 7 -1.87 16.40 -1.07
CA ILE A 7 -0.95 15.59 -0.27
C ILE A 7 -1.72 14.62 0.62
N GLU A 8 -2.80 15.07 1.28
CA GLU A 8 -3.64 14.21 2.13
C GLU A 8 -4.24 13.05 1.33
N VAL A 9 -4.86 13.35 0.19
CA VAL A 9 -5.47 12.31 -0.67
C VAL A 9 -4.42 11.34 -1.20
N LEU A 10 -3.23 11.85 -1.56
CA LEU A 10 -2.14 11.02 -2.04
C LEU A 10 -1.59 10.10 -0.94
N ASP A 11 -1.41 10.61 0.28
CA ASP A 11 -0.95 9.83 1.44
C ASP A 11 -1.95 8.70 1.76
N ASP A 12 -3.24 9.02 1.80
CA ASP A 12 -4.30 8.03 2.01
C ASP A 12 -4.32 6.95 0.92
N TYR A 13 -4.16 7.35 -0.35
CA TYR A 13 -4.08 6.41 -1.46
C TYR A 13 -2.86 5.48 -1.33
N ILE A 14 -1.70 6.01 -0.99
CA ILE A 14 -0.46 5.23 -0.83
C ILE A 14 -0.63 4.21 0.30
N ARG A 15 -1.19 4.61 1.45
CA ARG A 15 -1.49 3.69 2.56
C ARG A 15 -2.45 2.59 2.13
N TRP A 16 -3.56 2.94 1.50
CA TRP A 16 -4.53 1.96 1.01
C TRP A 16 -3.90 0.98 0.01
N TYR A 17 -3.10 1.47 -0.94
CA TYR A 17 -2.43 0.64 -1.93
C TYR A 17 -1.47 -0.37 -1.27
N ASN A 18 -0.68 0.07 -0.29
CA ASN A 18 0.33 -0.77 0.33
C ASN A 18 -0.24 -1.76 1.35
N GLU A 19 -1.32 -1.40 2.06
CA GLU A 19 -1.81 -2.17 3.20
C GLU A 19 -3.16 -2.86 2.96
N LYS A 20 -4.04 -2.28 2.15
CA LYS A 20 -5.43 -2.74 2.02
C LYS A 20 -5.72 -3.42 0.68
N ARG A 21 -5.00 -3.05 -0.38
CA ARG A 21 -5.21 -3.63 -1.70
C ARG A 21 -4.66 -5.05 -1.77
N ILE A 22 -5.52 -6.02 -2.00
CA ILE A 22 -5.14 -7.43 -2.20
C ILE A 22 -4.82 -7.71 -3.67
N LYS A 23 -3.73 -8.44 -3.94
CA LYS A 23 -3.31 -8.83 -5.30
C LYS A 23 -3.13 -10.34 -5.42
N ILE A 24 -3.94 -10.98 -6.27
CA ILE A 24 -3.90 -12.45 -6.47
C ILE A 24 -2.52 -12.94 -6.92
N SER A 25 -1.83 -12.20 -7.80
CA SER A 25 -0.49 -12.58 -8.24
C SER A 25 0.58 -12.52 -7.13
N LEU A 26 0.26 -11.97 -5.96
CA LEU A 26 1.11 -11.96 -4.76
C LEU A 26 0.71 -13.06 -3.77
N GLY A 27 -0.09 -14.04 -4.20
CA GLY A 27 -0.65 -15.05 -3.30
C GLY A 27 -1.82 -14.54 -2.48
N ALA A 28 -2.62 -13.61 -3.04
CA ALA A 28 -3.72 -12.94 -2.35
C ALA A 28 -3.29 -12.16 -1.08
N LEU A 29 -2.08 -11.58 -1.13
CA LEU A 29 -1.53 -10.69 -0.10
C LEU A 29 -1.61 -9.23 -0.54
N SER A 30 -1.58 -8.31 0.43
CA SER A 30 -1.24 -6.91 0.18
C SER A 30 0.24 -6.75 -0.19
N PRO A 31 0.65 -5.63 -0.81
CA PRO A 31 2.06 -5.37 -1.10
C PRO A 31 2.96 -5.45 0.14
N THR A 32 2.50 -4.95 1.29
CA THR A 32 3.27 -5.00 2.54
C THR A 32 3.42 -6.43 3.05
N GLU A 33 2.32 -7.18 3.14
CA GLU A 33 2.35 -8.58 3.59
C GLU A 33 3.20 -9.46 2.67
N TYR A 34 3.16 -9.22 1.37
CA TYR A 34 4.01 -9.92 0.41
C TYR A 34 5.50 -9.63 0.64
N ARG A 35 5.87 -8.38 0.96
CA ARG A 35 7.27 -8.06 1.29
C ARG A 35 7.72 -8.71 2.60
N VAL A 36 6.84 -8.78 3.60
CA VAL A 36 7.10 -9.47 4.87
C VAL A 36 7.28 -10.98 4.63
N SER A 37 6.45 -11.61 3.81
CA SER A 37 6.58 -13.04 3.49
C SER A 37 7.88 -13.37 2.75
N LEU A 38 8.46 -12.40 2.04
CA LEU A 38 9.78 -12.50 1.41
C LEU A 38 10.95 -12.14 2.34
N GLY A 39 10.69 -11.70 3.59
CA GLY A 39 11.73 -11.20 4.50
C GLY A 39 12.37 -9.87 4.05
N LEU A 40 11.71 -9.11 3.17
CA LEU A 40 12.17 -7.83 2.62
C LEU A 40 11.59 -6.61 3.36
N ALA A 41 10.77 -6.84 4.37
CA ALA A 41 10.21 -5.86 5.28
C ALA A 41 10.20 -6.46 6.69
N ALA A 42 10.50 -5.62 7.69
CA ALA A 42 10.48 -5.97 9.11
C ALA A 42 9.10 -5.68 9.72
#